data_AF-A0A973J915-F1
#
_entry.id   AF-A0A973J915-F1
#
_cell.length_a   1.000
_cell.length_b   1.000
_cell.length_c   1.000
_cell.angle_alpha   90.00
_cell.angle_beta   90.00
_cell.angle_gamma   90.00
#
_symmetry.space_group_name_H-M   'P 1'
#
loop_
_entity.id
_entity.type
_entity.pdbx_description
1 polymer ?
#
loop_
_entity_poly.entity_id
_entity_poly.type
_entity_poly.pdbx_seq_one_letter_code
_entity_poly.pdbx_strand_id
1 'polypeptide(L)'
;MARSARTAQTTDLPTAIKATAWLQIAEQGAANLSLRAIARALDITAPAIYNYYPCRDDLVTALIIDAYTSFGDSQLAARDSLPTSDLVGRWWATGLAYRSWALAHPQRYQLLFGAPIPGYQPPNEQIMPAAARSLSALRRASITLSR
;
A
#
# COMPACT_ATOMS: atom_id res chain seq x y z
N MET A 1 0.95 37.87 20.79
CA MET A 1 0.86 37.65 19.34
C MET A 1 1.79 36.52 18.94
N ALA A 2 1.21 35.51 18.28
CA ALA A 2 1.81 34.43 17.48
C ALA A 2 2.99 33.61 18.06
N ARG A 3 2.66 32.62 18.92
CA ARG A 3 3.48 31.42 19.07
C ARG A 3 3.34 30.62 17.76
N SER A 4 4.37 30.69 16.93
CA SER A 4 4.40 30.17 15.57
C SER A 4 4.03 28.68 15.49
N ALA A 5 3.33 28.33 14.41
CA ALA A 5 2.76 27.04 14.09
C ALA A 5 3.82 25.93 14.01
N ARG A 6 4.08 25.27 15.14
CA ARG A 6 4.82 24.00 15.18
C ARG A 6 3.91 22.89 15.72
N THR A 7 2.75 22.74 15.09
CA THR A 7 1.99 21.50 15.14
C THR A 7 2.70 20.54 14.18
N ALA A 8 3.88 20.04 14.58
CA ALA A 8 4.49 18.92 13.90
C ALA A 8 3.46 17.78 13.94
N GLN A 9 3.02 17.33 12.76
CA GLN A 9 2.31 16.08 12.62
C GLN A 9 3.08 15.02 13.40
N THR A 10 2.56 14.58 14.54
CA THR A 10 3.05 13.36 15.17
C THR A 10 2.61 12.22 14.26
N THR A 11 3.44 11.87 13.28
CA THR A 11 3.23 10.66 12.48
C THR A 11 3.18 9.48 13.46
N ASP A 12 2.07 8.75 13.44
CA ASP A 12 1.93 7.52 14.22
C ASP A 12 3.09 6.56 13.90
N LEU A 13 3.68 5.94 14.92
CA LEU A 13 4.94 5.19 14.79
C LEU A 13 4.87 4.04 13.76
N PRO A 14 3.80 3.23 13.68
CA PRO A 14 3.56 2.32 12.56
C PRO A 14 3.65 2.96 11.17
N THR A 15 3.09 4.16 11.00
CA THR A 15 3.16 4.88 9.73
C THR A 15 4.60 5.29 9.41
N ALA A 16 5.34 5.78 10.41
CA ALA A 16 6.76 6.10 10.26
C ALA A 16 7.61 4.86 9.94
N ILE A 17 7.34 3.72 10.60
CA ILE A 17 8.02 2.44 10.32
C ILE A 17 7.80 2.03 8.86
N LYS A 18 6.56 2.05 8.37
CA LYS A 18 6.27 1.70 6.97
C LYS A 18 6.89 2.68 5.98
N ALA A 19 6.88 3.98 6.28
CA ALA A 19 7.52 4.99 5.43
C ALA A 19 9.04 4.74 5.31
N THR A 20 9.72 4.51 6.43
CA THR A 20 11.15 4.17 6.45
C THR A 20 11.43 2.83 5.78
N ALA A 21 10.54 1.85 5.92
CA ALA A 21 10.63 0.57 5.22
C ALA A 21 10.61 0.75 3.69
N TRP A 22 9.73 1.62 3.16
CA TRP A 22 9.70 1.91 1.74
C TRP A 22 10.98 2.57 1.24
N LEU A 23 11.61 3.45 2.03
CA LEU A 23 12.93 4.01 1.70
C LEU A 23 13.99 2.91 1.63
N GLN A 24 14.03 2.02 2.62
CA GLN A 24 14.98 0.90 2.61
C GLN A 24 14.75 -0.04 1.41
N ILE A 25 13.50 -0.32 1.04
CA ILE A 25 13.16 -1.14 -0.13
C ILE A 25 13.62 -0.47 -1.41
N ALA A 26 13.47 0.86 -1.53
CA ALA A 26 13.91 1.60 -2.70
C ALA A 26 15.44 1.54 -2.89
N GLU A 27 16.19 1.56 -1.79
CA GLU A 27 17.65 1.56 -1.82
C GLU A 27 18.25 0.15 -1.94
N GLN A 28 17.69 -0.83 -1.24
CA GLN A 28 18.33 -2.12 -0.99
C GLN A 28 17.49 -3.31 -1.50
N GLY A 29 16.27 -3.07 -1.95
CA GLY A 29 15.30 -4.11 -2.33
C GLY A 29 14.63 -4.78 -1.12
N ALA A 30 13.44 -5.35 -1.35
CA ALA A 30 12.63 -5.96 -0.29
C ALA A 30 13.30 -7.18 0.37
N ALA A 31 14.18 -7.89 -0.33
CA ALA A 31 14.96 -8.99 0.23
C ALA A 31 15.84 -8.55 1.41
N ASN A 32 16.32 -7.30 1.42
CA ASN A 32 17.27 -6.78 2.40
C ASN A 32 16.61 -5.92 3.50
N LEU A 33 15.27 -5.92 3.60
CA LEU A 33 14.53 -5.18 4.62
C LEU A 33 14.97 -5.59 6.04
N SER A 34 15.26 -4.61 6.89
CA SER A 34 15.77 -4.85 8.25
C SER A 34 15.09 -3.97 9.29
N LEU A 35 14.35 -4.59 10.21
CA LEU A 35 13.71 -3.92 11.34
C LEU A 35 14.71 -3.15 12.21
N ARG A 36 15.91 -3.68 12.41
CA ARG A 36 16.96 -3.00 13.17
C ARG A 36 17.49 -1.75 12.47
N ALA A 37 17.62 -1.80 11.14
CA ALA A 37 18.02 -0.62 10.38
C ALA A 37 16.94 0.47 10.45
N ILE A 38 15.67 0.09 10.33
CA ILE A 38 14.52 1.00 10.49
C ILE A 38 14.47 1.62 11.88
N ALA A 39 14.65 0.80 12.93
CA ALA A 39 14.67 1.29 14.31
C ALA A 39 15.75 2.37 14.52
N ARG A 40 16.96 2.14 14.01
CA ARG A 40 18.05 3.14 14.04
C ARG A 40 17.72 4.40 13.27
N ALA A 41 17.11 4.28 12.09
CA ALA A 41 16.73 5.43 11.27
C ALA A 41 15.63 6.30 11.91
N LEU A 42 14.81 5.70 12.77
CA LEU A 42 13.73 6.37 13.52
C LEU A 42 14.13 6.79 14.93
N ASP A 43 15.39 6.59 15.34
CA ASP A 43 15.89 6.84 16.70
C ASP A 43 15.05 6.15 17.79
N ILE A 44 14.58 4.92 17.51
CA ILE A 44 13.89 4.07 18.48
C ILE A 44 14.73 2.84 18.82
N THR A 45 14.47 2.26 19.99
CA THR A 45 15.19 1.06 20.41
C THR A 45 14.80 -0.15 19.54
N ALA A 46 15.76 -1.06 19.34
CA ALA A 46 15.47 -2.29 18.61
C ALA A 46 14.32 -3.11 19.22
N PRO A 47 14.19 -3.26 20.56
CA PRO A 47 13.02 -3.92 21.13
C PRO A 47 11.67 -3.23 20.82
N ALA A 48 11.65 -1.89 20.72
CA ALA A 48 10.40 -1.16 20.50
C ALA A 48 9.76 -1.48 19.14
N ILE A 49 10.55 -1.67 18.08
CA ILE A 49 10.00 -1.96 16.74
C ILE A 49 9.30 -3.33 16.69
N TYR A 50 9.79 -4.30 17.48
CA TYR A 50 9.23 -5.65 17.52
C TYR A 50 7.85 -5.71 18.20
N ASN A 51 7.49 -4.70 18.99
CA ASN A 51 6.13 -4.57 19.52
C ASN A 51 5.10 -4.23 18.42
N TYR A 52 5.55 -3.67 17.29
CA TYR A 52 4.69 -3.35 16.15
C TYR A 52 4.76 -4.41 15.07
N TYR A 53 5.97 -4.93 14.80
CA TYR A 53 6.21 -5.97 13.80
C TYR A 53 7.13 -7.04 14.40
N PRO A 54 6.57 -8.17 14.90
CA PRO A 54 7.33 -9.21 15.57
C PRO A 54 8.48 -9.78 14.73
N CYS A 55 8.30 -9.84 13.41
CA CYS A 55 9.38 -10.16 12.48
C CYS A 55 9.31 -9.34 11.18
N ARG A 56 10.34 -9.50 10.34
CA ARG A 56 10.43 -8.86 9.03
C ARG A 56 9.20 -9.16 8.17
N ASP A 57 8.73 -10.40 8.20
CA ASP A 57 7.67 -10.86 7.31
C ASP A 57 6.31 -10.27 7.71
N ASP A 58 6.10 -9.94 8.99
CA ASP A 58 4.92 -9.17 9.44
C ASP A 58 4.91 -7.77 8.83
N LEU A 59 6.07 -7.10 8.81
CA LEU A 59 6.20 -5.79 8.17
C LEU A 59 5.99 -5.89 6.66
N VAL A 60 6.59 -6.89 5.98
CA VAL A 60 6.37 -7.11 4.54
C VAL A 60 4.89 -7.34 4.23
N THR A 61 4.20 -8.16 5.03
CA THR A 61 2.77 -8.42 4.89
C THR A 61 1.95 -7.13 5.03
N ALA A 62 2.26 -6.31 6.04
CA ALA A 62 1.59 -5.03 6.23
C ALA A 62 1.83 -4.05 5.05
N LEU A 63 3.03 -4.04 4.47
CA LEU A 63 3.35 -3.23 3.28
C LEU A 63 2.60 -3.71 2.04
N ILE A 64 2.43 -5.02 1.87
CA ILE A 64 1.64 -5.61 0.78
C ILE A 64 0.16 -5.21 0.92
N ILE A 65 -0.40 -5.29 2.12
CA ILE A 65 -1.79 -4.89 2.39
C ILE A 65 -1.99 -3.40 2.07
N ASP A 66 -1.08 -2.53 2.51
CA ASP A 66 -1.13 -1.09 2.21
C ASP A 66 -0.99 -0.81 0.71
N ALA A 67 -0.12 -1.55 0.03
CA ALA A 67 0.07 -1.42 -1.41
C ALA A 67 -1.20 -1.82 -2.18
N TYR A 68 -1.83 -2.97 -1.85
CA TYR A 68 -3.11 -3.37 -2.45
C TYR A 68 -4.22 -2.38 -2.14
N THR A 69 -4.26 -1.84 -0.92
CA THR A 69 -5.26 -0.86 -0.50
C THR A 69 -5.12 0.42 -1.33
N SER A 70 -3.92 1.00 -1.37
CA SER A 70 -3.61 2.20 -2.16
C SER A 70 -3.87 1.99 -3.66
N PHE A 71 -3.50 0.83 -4.19
CA PHE A 71 -3.76 0.46 -5.58
C PHE A 71 -5.26 0.37 -5.88
N GLY A 72 -6.03 -0.30 -5.01
CA GLY A 72 -7.49 -0.38 -5.10
C GLY A 72 -8.16 1.00 -5.01
N ASP A 73 -7.73 1.83 -4.06
CA ASP A 73 -8.26 3.19 -3.86
C ASP A 73 -8.08 4.05 -5.12
N SER A 74 -6.90 4.00 -5.75
CA SER A 74 -6.63 4.76 -6.97
C SER A 74 -7.58 4.38 -8.11
N GLN A 75 -7.85 3.09 -8.27
CA GLN A 75 -8.72 2.57 -9.33
C GLN A 75 -10.19 2.87 -9.06
N LEU A 76 -10.63 2.72 -7.81
CA LEU A 76 -12.00 3.03 -7.39
C LEU A 76 -12.29 4.53 -7.51
N ALA A 77 -11.36 5.39 -7.06
CA ALA A 77 -11.51 6.83 -7.18
C ALA A 77 -11.64 7.28 -8.64
N ALA A 78 -10.80 6.73 -9.54
CA ALA A 78 -10.88 7.04 -10.96
C ALA A 78 -12.20 6.55 -11.58
N ARG A 79 -12.61 5.32 -11.26
CA ARG A 79 -13.89 4.75 -11.69
C ARG A 79 -15.08 5.60 -11.22
N ASP A 80 -15.05 6.08 -9.99
CA ASP A 80 -16.19 6.77 -9.35
C ASP A 80 -16.20 8.27 -9.62
N SER A 81 -15.18 8.79 -10.31
CA SER A 81 -15.16 10.16 -10.85
C SER A 81 -16.07 10.35 -12.07
N LEU A 82 -16.59 9.25 -12.65
CA LEU A 82 -17.43 9.25 -13.84
C LEU A 82 -18.84 8.68 -13.55
N PRO A 83 -19.87 9.11 -14.31
CA PRO A 83 -21.24 8.63 -14.15
C PRO A 83 -21.35 7.11 -14.28
N THR A 84 -22.22 6.48 -13.50
CA THR A 84 -22.39 5.01 -13.50
C THR A 84 -22.84 4.44 -14.85
N SER A 85 -23.48 5.26 -15.69
CA SER A 85 -23.90 4.92 -17.05
C SER A 85 -22.75 4.88 -18.07
N ASP A 86 -21.63 5.57 -17.81
CA ASP A 86 -20.47 5.60 -18.70
C ASP A 86 -19.53 4.43 -18.42
N LEU A 87 -19.95 3.22 -18.81
CA LEU A 87 -19.17 2.01 -18.55
C LEU A 87 -17.80 2.05 -19.25
N VAL A 88 -17.73 2.54 -20.49
CA VAL A 88 -16.49 2.58 -21.27
C VAL A 88 -15.51 3.58 -20.67
N GLY A 89 -15.97 4.79 -20.33
CA GLY A 89 -15.14 5.81 -19.69
C GLY A 89 -14.63 5.35 -18.33
N ARG A 90 -15.46 4.71 -17.51
CA ARG A 90 -15.05 4.14 -16.22
C ARG A 90 -13.96 3.07 -16.37
N TRP A 91 -14.10 2.17 -17.34
CA TRP A 91 -13.07 1.17 -17.65
C TRP A 91 -11.75 1.81 -18.07
N TRP A 92 -11.80 2.81 -18.94
CA TRP A 92 -10.61 3.54 -19.39
C TRP A 92 -9.93 4.29 -18.23
N ALA A 93 -10.71 4.99 -17.41
CA ALA A 93 -10.22 5.71 -16.23
C ALA A 93 -9.53 4.77 -15.23
N THR A 94 -10.10 3.60 -14.97
CA THR A 94 -9.47 2.57 -14.13
C THR A 94 -8.13 2.10 -14.71
N GLY A 95 -8.04 1.85 -16.02
CA GLY A 95 -6.79 1.45 -16.67
C GLY A 95 -5.70 2.54 -16.64
N LEU A 96 -6.08 3.81 -16.80
CA LEU A 96 -5.16 4.93 -16.65
C LEU A 96 -4.69 5.10 -15.20
N ALA A 97 -5.58 4.93 -14.23
CA ALA A 97 -5.24 4.97 -12.81
C ALA A 97 -4.27 3.85 -12.42
N TYR A 98 -4.51 2.62 -12.91
CA TYR A 98 -3.58 1.50 -12.77
C TYR A 98 -2.17 1.90 -13.20
N ARG A 99 -2.04 2.39 -14.44
CA ARG A 99 -0.73 2.74 -15.02
C ARG A 99 -0.08 3.89 -14.26
N SER A 100 -0.86 4.91 -13.90
CA SER A 100 -0.35 6.09 -13.20
C SER A 100 0.13 5.73 -11.79
N TRP A 101 -0.61 4.88 -11.08
CA TRP A 101 -0.21 4.38 -9.77
C TRP A 101 1.07 3.55 -9.84
N ALA A 102 1.17 2.64 -10.83
CA ALA A 102 2.36 1.81 -11.02
C ALA A 102 3.62 2.64 -11.26
N LEU A 103 3.51 3.71 -12.06
CA LEU A 103 4.61 4.63 -12.35
C LEU A 103 4.97 5.52 -11.15
N ALA A 104 3.98 5.95 -10.36
CA ALA A 104 4.20 6.76 -9.16
C ALA A 104 4.77 5.95 -7.99
N HIS A 105 4.53 4.64 -7.95
CA HIS A 105 4.91 3.76 -6.85
C HIS A 105 5.62 2.48 -7.33
N PRO A 106 6.77 2.59 -8.00
CA PRO A 106 7.43 1.44 -8.64
C PRO A 106 7.83 0.35 -7.63
N GLN A 107 8.25 0.72 -6.41
CA GLN A 107 8.60 -0.25 -5.36
C GLN A 107 7.37 -1.01 -4.84
N ARG A 108 6.22 -0.33 -4.72
CA ARG A 108 4.96 -0.98 -4.34
C ARG A 108 4.49 -1.92 -5.43
N TYR A 109 4.57 -1.47 -6.68
CA TYR A 109 4.24 -2.30 -7.84
C TYR A 109 5.11 -3.56 -7.92
N GLN A 110 6.43 -3.43 -7.73
CA GLN A 110 7.34 -4.56 -7.65
C GLN A 110 7.02 -5.48 -6.47
N LEU A 111 6.59 -4.94 -5.34
CA LEU A 111 6.20 -5.76 -4.18
C LEU A 111 4.95 -6.60 -4.45
N LEU A 112 3.99 -6.06 -5.21
CA LEU A 112 2.72 -6.74 -5.52
C LEU A 112 2.85 -7.73 -6.70
N PHE A 113 3.58 -7.35 -7.75
CA PHE A 113 3.55 -8.03 -9.05
C PHE A 113 4.94 -8.41 -9.58
N GLY A 114 6.00 -8.16 -8.82
CA GLY A 114 7.38 -8.49 -9.18
C GLY A 114 7.79 -9.92 -8.78
N ALA A 115 9.11 -10.13 -8.73
CA ALA A 115 9.67 -11.41 -8.32
C ALA A 115 9.35 -11.71 -6.85
N PRO A 116 9.08 -12.99 -6.49
CA PRO A 116 8.87 -13.38 -5.10
C PRO A 116 10.06 -12.98 -4.23
N ILE A 117 9.78 -12.53 -3.01
CA ILE A 117 10.81 -12.23 -2.02
C ILE A 117 11.37 -13.56 -1.48
N PRO A 118 12.69 -13.80 -1.57
CA PRO A 118 13.28 -15.02 -1.02
C PRO A 118 12.96 -15.20 0.48
N GLY A 119 12.52 -16.40 0.85
CA GLY A 119 12.21 -16.77 2.23
C GLY A 119 10.89 -16.21 2.78
N TYR A 120 10.20 -15.32 2.06
CA TYR A 120 8.90 -14.80 2.48
C TYR A 120 7.77 -15.70 1.98
N GLN A 121 6.88 -16.11 2.90
CA GLN A 121 5.65 -16.84 2.56
C GLN A 121 4.44 -15.96 2.89
N PRO A 122 3.71 -15.46 1.88
CA PRO A 122 2.59 -14.57 2.12
C PRO A 122 1.46 -15.30 2.86
N PRO A 123 0.99 -14.78 4.02
CA PRO A 123 -0.17 -15.31 4.70
C PRO A 123 -1.42 -14.92 3.91
N ASN A 124 -1.83 -15.77 2.97
CA ASN A 124 -2.91 -15.50 2.02
C ASN A 124 -4.20 -15.01 2.71
N GLU A 125 -4.57 -15.60 3.84
CA GLU A 125 -5.78 -15.19 4.59
C GLU A 125 -5.77 -13.70 4.99
N GLN A 126 -4.59 -13.12 5.24
CA GLN A 126 -4.45 -11.70 5.60
C GLN A 126 -4.40 -10.80 4.36
N ILE A 127 -3.79 -11.26 3.26
CA ILE A 127 -3.55 -10.46 2.06
C ILE A 127 -4.77 -10.47 1.11
N MET A 128 -5.44 -11.62 1.01
CA MET A 128 -6.51 -11.85 0.03
C MET A 128 -7.66 -10.85 0.11
N PRO A 129 -8.13 -10.38 1.29
CA PRO A 129 -9.17 -9.34 1.35
C PRO A 129 -8.77 -8.04 0.64
N ALA A 130 -7.54 -7.56 0.89
CA ALA A 130 -7.03 -6.35 0.25
C ALA A 130 -6.81 -6.55 -1.26
N ALA A 131 -6.25 -7.70 -1.64
CA ALA A 131 -6.07 -8.07 -3.04
C ALA A 131 -7.41 -8.16 -3.79
N ALA A 132 -8.42 -8.83 -3.23
CA ALA A 132 -9.75 -8.95 -3.80
C ALA A 132 -10.45 -7.60 -3.93
N ARG A 133 -10.31 -6.72 -2.93
CA ARG A 133 -10.82 -5.34 -2.99
C ARG A 133 -10.17 -4.56 -4.12
N SER A 134 -8.86 -4.73 -4.35
CA SER A 134 -8.16 -4.02 -5.43
C SER A 134 -8.68 -4.35 -6.83
N LEU A 135 -9.28 -5.53 -7.01
CA LEU A 135 -9.92 -5.96 -8.25
C LEU A 135 -11.40 -5.56 -8.35
N SER A 136 -11.99 -5.01 -7.28
CA SER A 136 -13.42 -4.69 -7.24
C SER A 136 -13.81 -3.54 -8.20
N ALA A 137 -12.86 -2.70 -8.59
CA ALA A 137 -13.07 -1.67 -9.62
C ALA A 137 -13.45 -2.28 -10.99
N LEU A 138 -13.00 -3.52 -11.25
CA LEU A 138 -13.23 -4.24 -12.51
C LEU A 138 -14.50 -5.09 -12.50
N ARG A 139 -15.16 -5.27 -11.35
CA ARG A 139 -16.43 -5.99 -11.29
C ARG A 139 -17.47 -5.16 -12.05
N ARG A 140 -18.15 -5.81 -13.00
CA ARG A 140 -19.35 -5.24 -13.62
C ARG A 140 -20.27 -4.76 -12.50
N ALA A 141 -20.65 -3.49 -12.55
CA ALA A 141 -21.82 -3.04 -11.80
C ALA A 141 -22.98 -3.90 -12.32
N SER A 142 -23.39 -4.91 -11.56
CA SER A 142 -24.60 -5.66 -11.86
C SER A 142 -25.71 -4.63 -11.91
N ILE A 143 -26.18 -4.33 -13.11
CA ILE A 143 -27.34 -3.48 -13.31
C ILE A 143 -28.47 -4.24 -12.65
N THR A 144 -28.88 -3.81 -11.45
CA THR A 144 -30.18 -4.19 -10.90
C THR A 144 -31.21 -3.52 -11.80
N LEU A 145 -31.56 -4.18 -12.91
CA LEU A 145 -32.76 -3.91 -13.67
C LEU A 145 -33.92 -4.33 -12.78
N SER A 146 -34.36 -3.42 -11.90
CA SER A 146 -35.68 -3.52 -11.29
C SER A 146 -36.70 -3.50 -12.43
N ARG A 147 -37.47 -4.59 -12.54
CA ARG A 147 -38.67 -4.69 -13.37
C ARG A 147 -39.79 -3.83 -12.80
#